data_AF-A0A811RT07-F1
#
_entry.id   AF-A0A811RT07-F1
#
_cell.length_a   1.000
_cell.length_b   1.000
_cell.length_c   1.000
_cell.angle_alpha   90.00
_cell.angle_beta   90.00
_cell.angle_gamma   90.00
#
_symmetry.space_group_name_H-M   'P 1'
#
loop_
_entity.id
_entity.type
_entity.pdbx_description
1 polymer ?
#
loop_
_entity_poly.entity_id
_entity_poly.type
_entity_poly.pdbx_seq_one_letter_code
_entity_poly.pdbx_strand_id
1 'polypeptide(L)'
;MSQRGAQGLPIDLTGKRAFIAGVADDNGYGWAIAKALAAAGAEILVGTWVPALNIFETSLRRESLMNHGSVLPDGSLMEIAKVYPLDAVYDTPEDVPEDVKANKRYAGASNWTVILVVNAMCLCTHQAAIKQHHCRAMNFFLSSA
;
A
#
# COMPACT_ATOMS: atom_id res chain seq x y z
N MET A 1 -17.44 -19.94 -12.60
CA MET A 1 -16.22 -20.79 -12.64
C MET A 1 -15.46 -20.54 -11.36
N SER A 2 -15.48 -21.49 -10.42
CA SER A 2 -14.77 -21.38 -9.14
C SER A 2 -13.28 -21.58 -9.41
N GLN A 3 -12.48 -20.52 -9.27
CA GLN A 3 -11.02 -20.61 -9.25
C GLN A 3 -10.65 -21.34 -7.96
N ARG A 4 -10.31 -22.64 -8.07
CA ARG A 4 -9.72 -23.39 -6.97
C ARG A 4 -8.38 -22.74 -6.63
N GLY A 5 -8.31 -22.13 -5.44
CA GLY A 5 -7.03 -21.73 -4.85
C GLY A 5 -6.04 -22.89 -4.87
N ALA A 6 -4.76 -22.56 -5.04
CA ALA A 6 -3.66 -23.51 -5.17
C ALA A 6 -3.79 -24.68 -4.16
N GLN A 7 -3.67 -25.91 -4.67
CA GLN A 7 -3.61 -27.13 -3.86
C GLN A 7 -2.34 -27.10 -3.00
N GLY A 8 -2.45 -26.54 -1.79
CA GLY A 8 -1.37 -26.39 -0.82
C GLY A 8 -1.92 -25.92 0.52
N LEU A 9 -1.12 -26.01 1.59
CA LEU A 9 -1.49 -25.46 2.91
C LEU A 9 -1.88 -23.97 2.76
N PRO A 10 -2.96 -23.51 3.41
CA PRO A 10 -3.40 -22.13 3.30
C PRO A 10 -2.31 -21.18 3.78
N ILE A 11 -1.94 -20.22 2.93
CA ILE A 11 -1.01 -19.15 3.29
C ILE A 11 -1.82 -18.11 4.07
N ASP A 12 -1.53 -17.99 5.37
CA ASP A 12 -2.15 -17.03 6.27
C ASP A 12 -1.18 -15.88 6.57
N LEU A 13 -1.50 -14.69 6.06
CA LEU A 13 -0.78 -13.45 6.30
C LEU A 13 -1.61 -12.45 7.11
N THR A 14 -2.64 -12.91 7.80
CA THR A 14 -3.45 -12.05 8.67
C THR A 14 -2.60 -11.36 9.74
N GLY A 15 -2.88 -10.06 9.93
CA GLY A 15 -2.10 -9.21 10.84
C GLY A 15 -0.67 -8.91 10.36
N LYS A 16 -0.30 -9.27 9.13
CA LYS A 16 0.94 -8.85 8.48
C LYS A 16 0.68 -7.69 7.53
N ARG A 17 1.72 -6.89 7.30
CA ARG A 17 1.68 -5.74 6.39
C ARG A 17 2.69 -5.98 5.27
N ALA A 18 2.28 -5.76 4.04
CA ALA A 18 3.13 -5.89 2.87
C ALA A 18 3.28 -4.54 2.18
N PHE A 19 4.51 -4.20 1.79
CA PHE A 19 4.80 -3.04 0.96
C PHE A 19 5.26 -3.51 -0.42
N ILE A 20 4.51 -3.14 -1.46
CA ILE A 20 4.80 -3.51 -2.84
C ILE A 20 5.27 -2.25 -3.58
N ALA A 21 6.57 -2.19 -3.87
CA ALA A 21 7.17 -1.13 -4.69
C ALA A 21 6.96 -1.42 -6.17
N GLY A 22 6.52 -0.42 -6.94
CA GLY A 22 6.36 -0.51 -8.40
C GLY A 22 4.94 -0.90 -8.85
N VAL A 23 3.90 -0.40 -8.16
CA VAL A 23 2.50 -0.55 -8.59
C VAL A 23 2.00 0.77 -9.17
N ALA A 24 1.56 0.78 -10.42
CA ALA A 24 1.05 1.98 -11.11
C ALA A 24 -0.25 1.75 -11.89
N ASP A 25 -0.65 0.49 -12.11
CA ASP A 25 -1.88 0.08 -12.78
C ASP A 25 -2.27 -1.35 -12.34
N ASP A 26 -3.36 -1.89 -12.90
CA ASP A 26 -3.88 -3.24 -12.64
C ASP A 26 -3.39 -4.33 -13.60
N ASN A 27 -2.52 -3.99 -14.56
CA ASN A 27 -2.04 -4.93 -15.59
C ASN A 27 -0.68 -5.54 -15.23
N GLY A 28 0.08 -4.91 -14.34
CA GLY A 28 1.41 -5.35 -13.94
C GLY A 28 1.45 -6.48 -12.90
N TYR A 29 2.62 -7.12 -12.76
CA TYR A 29 2.86 -8.14 -11.73
C TYR A 29 2.72 -7.61 -10.30
N GLY A 30 3.09 -6.34 -10.05
CA GLY A 30 2.94 -5.73 -8.73
C GLY A 30 1.49 -5.76 -8.23
N TRP A 31 0.53 -5.54 -9.13
CA TRP A 31 -0.89 -5.65 -8.82
C TRP A 31 -1.33 -7.08 -8.55
N ALA A 32 -0.91 -8.04 -9.38
CA ALA A 32 -1.20 -9.45 -9.18
C ALA A 32 -0.66 -9.97 -7.84
N ILE A 33 0.55 -9.55 -7.45
CA ILE A 33 1.15 -9.87 -6.15
C ILE A 33 0.34 -9.23 -5.01
N ALA A 34 -0.01 -7.94 -5.13
CA ALA A 34 -0.84 -7.28 -4.13
C ALA A 34 -2.17 -8.01 -3.89
N LYS A 35 -2.83 -8.46 -4.96
CA LYS A 35 -4.06 -9.27 -4.86
C LYS A 35 -3.84 -10.61 -4.16
N ALA A 36 -2.76 -11.32 -4.49
CA ALA A 36 -2.46 -12.60 -3.87
C ALA A 36 -2.18 -12.44 -2.37
N LEU A 37 -1.45 -11.39 -1.98
CA LEU A 37 -1.17 -11.09 -0.58
C LEU A 37 -2.43 -10.63 0.18
N ALA A 38 -3.29 -9.84 -0.46
CA ALA A 38 -4.57 -9.43 0.11
C ALA A 38 -5.51 -10.62 0.32
N ALA A 39 -5.56 -11.55 -0.65
CA ALA A 39 -6.32 -12.79 -0.54
C ALA A 39 -5.81 -13.70 0.60
N ALA A 40 -4.54 -13.59 0.97
CA ALA A 40 -3.95 -14.24 2.15
C ALA A 40 -4.17 -13.46 3.46
N GLY A 41 -4.85 -12.31 3.42
CA GLY A 41 -5.19 -11.50 4.60
C GLY A 41 -4.17 -10.43 5.01
N ALA A 42 -3.17 -10.14 4.17
CA ALA A 42 -2.20 -9.09 4.45
C ALA A 42 -2.79 -7.67 4.25
N GLU A 43 -2.38 -6.72 5.08
CA GLU A 43 -2.62 -5.30 4.83
C GLU A 43 -1.69 -4.80 3.72
N ILE A 44 -2.25 -4.17 2.68
CA ILE A 44 -1.51 -3.79 1.48
C ILE A 44 -1.13 -2.30 1.52
N LEU A 45 0.17 -2.04 1.41
CA LEU A 45 0.77 -0.73 1.17
C LEU A 45 1.46 -0.77 -0.19
N VAL A 46 1.36 0.30 -0.97
CA VAL A 46 1.96 0.34 -2.31
C VAL A 46 2.88 1.54 -2.47
N GLY A 47 4.01 1.33 -3.14
CA GLY A 47 4.91 2.38 -3.61
C GLY A 47 4.69 2.60 -5.10
N THR A 48 4.25 3.80 -5.47
CA THR A 48 3.94 4.16 -6.86
C THR A 48 4.95 5.18 -7.37
N TRP A 49 5.42 4.97 -8.60
CA TRP A 49 6.35 5.89 -9.24
C TRP A 49 5.76 7.30 -9.35
N VAL A 50 6.53 8.32 -8.95
CA VAL A 50 6.03 9.69 -8.76
C VAL A 50 5.33 10.26 -10.02
N PRO A 51 5.89 10.13 -11.24
CA PRO A 51 5.20 10.51 -12.47
C PRO A 51 3.85 9.83 -12.76
N ALA A 52 3.62 8.64 -12.22
CA ALA A 52 2.39 7.87 -12.41
C ALA A 52 1.38 8.04 -11.27
N LEU A 53 1.79 8.63 -10.14
CA LEU A 53 1.02 8.71 -8.90
C LEU A 53 -0.39 9.29 -9.09
N ASN A 54 -0.49 10.47 -9.70
CA ASN A 54 -1.78 11.16 -9.85
C ASN A 54 -2.78 10.36 -10.70
N ILE A 55 -2.30 9.68 -11.74
CA ILE A 55 -3.16 8.86 -12.62
C ILE A 55 -3.63 7.64 -11.85
N PHE A 56 -2.72 6.99 -11.12
CA PHE A 56 -3.03 5.81 -10.31
C PHE A 56 -4.04 6.13 -9.21
N GLU A 57 -3.81 7.15 -8.39
CA GLU A 57 -4.73 7.56 -7.33
C GLU A 57 -6.11 7.97 -7.86
N THR A 58 -6.15 8.65 -9.01
CA THR A 58 -7.41 9.00 -9.66
C THR A 58 -8.16 7.75 -10.13
N SER A 59 -7.45 6.76 -10.66
CA SER A 59 -8.02 5.50 -11.16
C SER A 59 -8.51 4.60 -10.01
N LEU A 60 -7.82 4.64 -8.85
CA LEU A 60 -8.29 4.00 -7.62
C LEU A 60 -9.59 4.65 -7.11
N ARG A 61 -9.65 5.99 -7.10
CA ARG A 61 -10.81 6.75 -6.60
C ARG A 61 -12.06 6.63 -7.46
N ARG A 62 -11.90 6.52 -8.79
CA ARG A 62 -13.02 6.41 -9.73
C ARG A 62 -13.61 5.01 -9.86
N GLU A 63 -13.28 4.11 -8.93
CA GLU A 63 -13.71 2.70 -8.88
C GLU A 63 -13.32 1.82 -10.09
N SER A 64 -12.66 2.37 -11.13
CA SER A 64 -12.24 1.64 -12.34
C SER A 64 -11.31 0.46 -12.02
N LEU A 65 -10.34 0.67 -11.12
CA LEU A 65 -9.43 -0.41 -10.67
C LEU A 65 -10.09 -1.30 -9.60
N MET A 66 -11.05 -0.77 -8.84
CA MET A 66 -11.75 -1.48 -7.76
C MET A 66 -12.81 -2.47 -8.30
N ASN A 67 -13.55 -2.12 -9.35
CA ASN A 67 -14.73 -2.88 -9.78
C ASN A 67 -14.42 -4.11 -10.67
N HIS A 68 -13.31 -4.14 -11.40
CA HIS A 68 -12.96 -5.26 -12.28
C HIS A 68 -11.61 -5.91 -11.92
N GLY A 69 -10.61 -5.10 -11.56
CA GLY A 69 -9.25 -5.56 -11.26
C GLY A 69 -9.05 -6.06 -9.83
N SER A 70 -9.86 -5.61 -8.86
CA SER A 70 -9.60 -5.82 -7.42
C SER A 70 -10.38 -6.96 -6.75
N VAL A 71 -11.26 -7.66 -7.47
CA VAL A 71 -12.03 -8.77 -6.88
C VAL A 71 -11.09 -9.91 -6.48
N LEU A 72 -11.16 -10.28 -5.20
CA LEU A 72 -10.43 -11.37 -4.57
C LEU A 72 -11.18 -12.71 -4.77
N PRO A 73 -10.53 -13.86 -4.55
CA PRO A 73 -11.17 -15.17 -4.73
C PRO A 73 -12.39 -15.43 -3.84
N ASP A 74 -12.47 -14.75 -2.69
CA ASP A 74 -13.61 -14.78 -1.75
C ASP A 74 -14.77 -13.86 -2.16
N GLY A 75 -14.61 -13.08 -3.24
CA GLY A 75 -15.58 -12.11 -3.72
C GLY A 75 -15.48 -10.72 -3.08
N SER A 76 -14.58 -10.51 -2.12
CA SER A 76 -14.31 -9.20 -1.55
C SER A 76 -13.41 -8.36 -2.47
N LEU A 77 -13.28 -7.06 -2.20
CA LEU A 77 -12.40 -6.17 -2.95
C LEU A 77 -11.08 -5.98 -2.22
N MET A 78 -9.96 -6.03 -2.94
CA MET A 78 -8.66 -5.67 -2.41
C MET A 78 -8.65 -4.21 -1.96
N GLU A 79 -8.31 -3.96 -0.70
CA GLU A 79 -8.13 -2.63 -0.15
C GLU A 79 -6.64 -2.25 -0.08
N ILE A 80 -6.31 -1.08 -0.62
CA ILE A 80 -4.97 -0.49 -0.46
C ILE A 80 -5.04 0.46 0.74
N ALA A 81 -4.35 0.12 1.82
CA ALA A 81 -4.36 0.89 3.05
C ALA A 81 -3.67 2.25 2.88
N LYS A 82 -2.59 2.31 2.08
CA LYS A 82 -1.90 3.56 1.75
C LYS A 82 -1.06 3.44 0.48
N VAL A 83 -1.09 4.51 -0.31
CA VAL A 83 -0.19 4.74 -1.45
C VAL A 83 0.94 5.66 -0.98
N TYR A 84 2.18 5.28 -1.27
CA TYR A 84 3.36 6.09 -1.06
C TYR A 84 3.94 6.49 -2.42
N PRO A 85 4.25 7.78 -2.64
CA PRO A 85 5.07 8.15 -3.78
C PRO A 85 6.47 7.57 -3.58
N LEU A 86 7.05 6.96 -4.61
CA LEU A 86 8.35 6.32 -4.53
C LEU A 86 9.11 6.51 -5.84
N ASP A 87 10.35 6.95 -5.76
CA ASP A 87 11.32 6.81 -6.84
C ASP A 87 12.52 6.05 -6.33
N ALA A 88 12.61 4.77 -6.72
CA ALA A 88 13.62 3.84 -6.21
C ALA A 88 15.02 4.08 -6.80
N VAL A 89 15.18 5.06 -7.70
CA VAL A 89 16.49 5.49 -8.21
C VAL A 89 17.25 6.32 -7.16
N TYR A 90 16.54 6.97 -6.23
CA TYR A 90 17.11 7.91 -5.28
C TYR A 90 16.94 7.40 -3.84
N ASP A 91 18.06 7.07 -3.20
CA ASP A 91 18.06 6.58 -1.83
C ASP A 91 17.75 7.71 -0.83
N THR A 92 18.41 8.86 -1.02
CA THR A 92 18.32 10.04 -0.14
C THR A 92 17.92 11.30 -0.91
N PRO A 93 17.37 12.34 -0.24
CA PRO A 93 17.03 13.62 -0.89
C PRO A 93 18.22 14.33 -1.54
N GLU A 94 19.43 14.08 -1.03
CA GLU A 94 20.68 14.62 -1.53
C GLU A 94 21.08 14.02 -2.88
N ASP A 95 20.64 12.79 -3.17
CA ASP A 95 20.91 12.10 -4.45
C ASP A 95 20.07 12.64 -5.61
N VAL A 96 19.08 13.50 -5.31
CA VAL A 96 18.14 14.01 -6.31
C VAL A 96 18.74 15.23 -7.01
N PRO A 97 18.92 15.18 -8.35
CA PRO A 97 19.34 16.33 -9.13
C PRO A 97 18.31 17.48 -9.11
N GLU A 98 18.78 18.72 -9.19
CA GLU A 98 17.92 19.90 -9.10
C GLU A 98 16.88 19.98 -10.23
N ASP A 99 17.19 19.48 -11.43
CA ASP A 99 16.25 19.41 -12.55
C ASP A 99 15.08 18.45 -12.28
N VAL A 100 15.32 17.38 -11.52
CA VAL A 100 14.29 16.44 -11.07
C VAL A 100 13.44 17.07 -9.97
N LYS A 101 14.04 17.78 -9.00
CA LYS A 101 13.31 18.51 -7.95
C LYS A 101 12.39 19.58 -8.54
N ALA A 102 12.85 20.30 -9.56
CA ALA A 102 12.08 21.34 -10.24
C ALA A 102 11.04 20.78 -11.23
N ASN A 103 11.03 19.47 -11.49
CA ASN A 103 10.11 18.86 -12.43
C ASN A 103 8.66 18.91 -11.90
N LYS A 104 7.73 19.39 -12.73
CA LYS A 104 6.31 19.50 -12.40
C LYS A 104 5.67 18.19 -11.91
N ARG A 105 6.17 17.04 -12.36
CA ARG A 105 5.67 15.72 -11.94
C ARG A 105 6.06 15.38 -10.50
N TYR A 106 7.21 15.87 -10.03
CA TYR A 106 7.71 15.64 -8.68
C TYR A 106 7.29 16.75 -7.71
N ALA A 107 7.05 17.97 -8.20
CA ALA A 107 6.65 19.12 -7.39
C ALA A 107 5.35 18.92 -6.58
N GLY A 108 4.45 18.05 -7.05
CA GLY A 108 3.19 17.72 -6.35
C GLY A 108 3.32 16.64 -5.28
N ALA A 109 4.47 15.98 -5.17
CA ALA A 109 4.72 14.89 -4.23
C ALA A 109 5.89 15.24 -3.30
N SER A 110 5.83 14.74 -2.07
CA SER A 110 6.91 14.84 -1.09
C SER A 110 7.25 13.46 -0.54
N ASN A 111 8.43 13.32 0.08
CA ASN A 111 8.85 12.10 0.77
C ASN A 111 8.90 10.84 -0.11
N TRP A 112 9.46 10.97 -1.31
CA TRP A 112 9.44 9.91 -2.32
C TRP A 112 10.79 9.21 -2.56
N THR A 113 11.86 9.66 -1.93
CA THR A 113 13.13 8.91 -1.91
C THR A 113 13.02 7.71 -0.96
N VAL A 114 13.83 6.67 -1.19
CA VAL A 114 13.72 5.39 -0.46
C VAL A 114 13.72 5.60 1.06
N ILE A 115 14.67 6.40 1.58
CA ILE A 115 14.78 6.63 3.02
C ILE A 115 13.56 7.36 3.60
N LEU A 116 12.99 8.31 2.87
CA LEU A 116 11.83 9.07 3.33
C LEU A 116 10.55 8.22 3.33
N VAL A 117 10.39 7.35 2.35
CA VAL A 117 9.27 6.38 2.32
C VAL A 117 9.38 5.41 3.49
N VAL A 118 10.57 4.85 3.74
CA VAL A 118 10.81 3.96 4.89
C VAL A 118 10.50 4.66 6.21
N ASN A 119 10.98 5.90 6.40
CA ASN A 119 10.69 6.70 7.57
C ASN A 119 9.18 6.95 7.75
N ALA A 120 8.48 7.29 6.67
CA ALA A 120 7.04 7.51 6.69
C ALA A 120 6.25 6.23 7.04
N MET A 121 6.72 5.05 6.61
CA MET A 121 6.14 3.76 6.99
C MET A 121 6.41 3.42 8.45
N CYS A 122 7.62 3.69 8.95
CA CYS A 122 8.00 3.46 10.35
C CYS A 122 7.21 4.36 11.33
N LEU A 123 6.94 5.60 10.95
CA LEU A 123 6.10 6.50 11.73
C LEU A 123 4.63 6.06 11.74
N CYS A 124 4.09 5.65 10.59
CA CYS A 124 2.72 5.15 10.51
C CYS A 124 2.52 3.85 11.32
N THR A 125 3.50 2.94 11.35
CA THR A 125 3.44 1.73 12.19
C THR A 125 3.43 2.07 13.68
N HIS A 126 4.28 2.99 14.13
CA HIS A 126 4.28 3.44 15.54
C HIS A 126 2.95 4.08 15.94
N GLN A 127 2.39 4.95 15.09
CA GLN A 127 1.13 5.62 15.41
C GLN A 127 -0.08 4.66 15.38
N ALA A 128 -0.06 3.66 14.48
CA ALA A 128 -1.04 2.58 14.48
C ALA A 128 -0.94 1.71 15.74
N ALA A 129 0.28 1.36 16.17
CA ALA A 129 0.50 0.62 17.41
C ALA A 129 0.01 1.40 18.65
N ILE A 130 0.33 2.70 18.75
CA ILE A 130 -0.15 3.56 19.85
C ILE A 130 -1.68 3.63 19.86
N LYS A 131 -2.35 3.81 18.71
CA LYS A 131 -3.81 3.80 18.62
C LYS A 131 -4.41 2.45 19.02
N GLN A 132 -3.81 1.32 18.63
CA GLN A 132 -4.25 0.00 19.04
C GLN A 132 -4.09 -0.24 20.54
N HIS A 133 -2.98 0.21 21.15
CA HIS A 133 -2.78 0.15 22.60
C HIS A 133 -3.81 1.02 23.34
N HIS A 134 -4.12 2.21 22.83
CA HIS A 134 -5.12 3.09 23.43
C HIS A 134 -6.56 2.53 23.30
N CYS A 135 -6.93 1.99 22.13
CA CYS A 135 -8.23 1.33 21.94
C CYS A 135 -8.39 0.06 22.80
N ARG A 136 -7.33 -0.76 22.95
CA ARG A 136 -7.37 -1.93 23.84
C ARG A 136 -7.51 -1.53 25.31
N ALA A 137 -6.85 -0.46 25.74
CA ALA A 137 -7.02 0.08 27.10
C ALA A 137 -8.45 0.60 27.35
N MET A 138 -9.06 1.27 26.37
CA MET A 138 -10.45 1.73 26.44
C MET A 138 -11.46 0.58 26.47
N ASN A 139 -11.28 -0.47 25.66
CA ASN A 139 -12.15 -1.65 25.69
C ASN A 139 -12.01 -2.46 26.99
N PHE A 140 -10.83 -2.47 27.62
CA PHE A 140 -10.65 -3.09 28.94
C PHE A 140 -11.42 -2.33 30.04
N PHE A 141 -11.45 -0.99 29.96
CA PHE A 141 -12.22 -0.15 30.87
C PHE A 141 -13.74 -0.29 30.69
N LEU A 142 -14.22 -0.44 29.46
CA LEU A 142 -15.65 -0.60 29.17
C LEU A 142 -16.21 -1.99 29.45
N SER A 143 -15.37 -3.03 29.53
CA SER A 143 -15.79 -4.39 29.87
C SER A 143 -15.77 -4.69 31.38
N SER A 144 -15.30 -3.75 32.20
CA SER A 144 -15.13 -3.92 33.65
C SER A 144 -16.07 -3.02 34.48
N ALA A 145 -17.10 -2.44 33.85
CA ALA A 145 -18.10 -1.58 34.48
C ALA A 145 -19.51 -2.18 34.35
#